data_AF-A0A956YYH5-F1
#
_entry.id   AF-A0A956YYH5-F1
#
_cell.length_a   1.000
_cell.length_b   1.000
_cell.length_c   1.000
_cell.angle_alpha   90.00
_cell.angle_beta   90.00
_cell.angle_gamma   90.00
#
_symmetry.space_group_name_H-M   'P 1'
#
loop_
_entity.id
_entity.type
_entity.pdbx_description
1 polymer ?
#
loop_
_entity_poly.entity_id
_entity_poly.type
_entity_poly.pdbx_seq_one_letter_code
_entity_poly.pdbx_strand_id
1 'polypeptide(L)'
;MTHNARTGVRAWLPPLVLAVGLMLLMLPVFTIETTETWDQGWHIDYAAQWYYTGWPPEVIPHVGYHLLLMGLKNIARGVEFRDLAILVMISVYACTGLMTYRYLLAGGWGVSAGRRWRAAGLSAALHVVGPIMLLTLLNQNMYFGYVTPHTYHNPTSILLKPLALLLFFISLYGLTHAHSPLWLMPLTLVISVASVMVKPNYALCLVPAVLLLMLIRLARRQPVDSVLIFLGLVAPTMITLAIQMEVMTTSRGDVVFAPMQSLTIYGETLLGQVVKLPLSLLFPLAVAAVTWRDSKDDPAFQTAWLAMGSGLAQYYLFNETKHPHGGNFWWGGQVALFILFIVSARIAWRAPITMNRRRWLWLALALHVICGLMWWGLHVAQHQIGVFYGRVWW
;
A
#
# COMPACT_ATOMS: atom_id res chain seq x y z
N MET A 1 -0.15 -41.98 -18.45
CA MET A 1 0.64 -41.01 -17.64
C MET A 1 1.24 -39.85 -18.45
N THR A 2 0.73 -39.51 -19.64
CA THR A 2 1.33 -38.48 -20.53
C THR A 2 0.53 -37.17 -20.65
N HIS A 3 -0.49 -36.95 -19.80
CA HIS A 3 -1.36 -35.76 -19.91
C HIS A 3 -0.93 -34.53 -19.08
N ASN A 4 0.16 -34.60 -18.30
CA ASN A 4 0.45 -33.60 -17.24
C ASN A 4 1.64 -32.65 -17.47
N ALA A 5 2.48 -32.83 -18.50
CA ALA A 5 3.64 -31.94 -18.68
C ALA A 5 3.27 -30.59 -19.36
N ARG A 6 2.33 -30.59 -20.32
CA ARG A 6 1.92 -29.37 -21.04
C ARG A 6 1.01 -28.44 -20.22
N THR A 7 0.38 -28.94 -19.16
CA THR A 7 -0.47 -28.15 -18.26
C THR A 7 0.36 -27.35 -17.24
N GLY A 8 1.56 -27.82 -16.90
CA GLY A 8 2.48 -27.15 -15.97
C GLY A 8 3.05 -25.84 -16.50
N VAL A 9 3.58 -25.81 -17.73
CA VAL A 9 4.20 -24.60 -18.31
C VAL A 9 3.16 -23.48 -18.50
N ARG A 10 1.95 -23.81 -18.97
CA ARG A 10 0.85 -22.82 -19.14
C ARG A 10 0.31 -22.28 -17.81
N ALA A 11 0.66 -22.87 -16.67
CA ALA A 11 0.24 -22.37 -15.37
C ALA A 11 1.02 -21.14 -14.92
N TRP A 12 2.30 -21.02 -15.32
CA TRP A 12 3.21 -19.95 -14.91
C TRP A 12 3.17 -18.71 -15.81
N LEU A 13 2.60 -18.83 -17.01
CA LEU A 13 2.52 -17.69 -17.95
C LEU A 13 1.76 -16.48 -17.38
N PRO A 14 0.54 -16.60 -16.79
CA PRO A 14 -0.17 -15.43 -16.27
C PRO A 14 0.58 -14.63 -15.20
N PRO A 15 1.14 -15.25 -14.13
CA PRO A 15 1.92 -14.49 -13.14
C PRO A 15 3.23 -13.94 -13.71
N LEU A 16 3.89 -14.63 -14.64
CA LEU A 16 5.08 -14.10 -15.29
C LEU A 16 4.77 -12.85 -16.13
N VAL A 17 3.72 -12.91 -16.96
CA VAL A 17 3.25 -11.77 -17.77
C VAL A 17 2.80 -10.63 -16.88
N LEU A 18 2.13 -10.90 -15.76
CA LEU A 18 1.79 -9.90 -14.77
C LEU A 18 3.04 -9.21 -14.20
N ALA A 19 4.02 -9.98 -13.74
CA ALA A 19 5.24 -9.44 -13.14
C ALA A 19 6.00 -8.55 -14.13
N VAL A 20 6.28 -9.08 -15.33
CA VAL A 20 6.98 -8.34 -16.39
C VAL A 20 6.17 -7.13 -16.83
N GLY A 21 4.86 -7.27 -17.01
CA GLY A 21 3.98 -6.17 -17.41
C GLY A 21 3.96 -5.03 -16.40
N LEU A 22 3.92 -5.33 -15.10
CA LEU A 22 4.01 -4.30 -14.06
C LEU A 22 5.38 -3.64 -13.99
N MET A 23 6.47 -4.40 -14.18
CA MET A 23 7.82 -3.83 -14.24
C MET A 23 7.95 -2.85 -15.42
N LEU A 24 7.51 -3.26 -16.61
CA LEU A 24 7.55 -2.42 -17.81
C LEU A 24 6.66 -1.18 -17.69
N LEU A 25 5.48 -1.32 -17.08
CA LEU A 25 4.57 -0.20 -16.87
C LEU A 25 5.14 0.83 -15.89
N MET A 26 5.86 0.38 -14.87
CA MET A 26 6.40 1.29 -13.83
C MET A 26 7.80 1.80 -14.14
N LEU A 27 8.52 1.18 -15.08
CA LEU A 27 9.88 1.58 -15.44
C LEU A 27 9.97 3.07 -15.84
N PRO A 28 9.13 3.62 -16.74
CA PRO A 28 9.22 5.04 -17.09
C PRO A 28 9.02 5.96 -15.89
N VAL A 29 8.08 5.62 -14.99
CA VAL A 29 7.80 6.41 -13.79
C VAL A 29 9.03 6.46 -12.88
N PHE A 30 9.69 5.33 -12.62
CA PHE A 30 10.83 5.31 -11.72
C PHE A 30 12.12 5.82 -12.36
N THR A 31 12.29 5.69 -13.67
CA THR A 31 13.38 6.39 -14.36
C THR A 31 13.26 7.89 -14.18
N ILE A 32 12.03 8.43 -14.25
CA ILE A 32 11.73 9.83 -14.04
C ILE A 32 11.92 10.24 -12.57
N GLU A 33 11.20 9.61 -11.66
CA GLU A 33 11.15 9.98 -10.24
C GLU A 33 12.52 9.91 -9.56
N THR A 34 13.37 8.96 -9.96
CA THR A 34 14.73 8.93 -9.44
C THR A 34 15.56 10.12 -9.92
N THR A 35 15.28 10.72 -11.09
CA THR A 35 16.00 11.91 -11.64
C THR A 35 15.64 13.21 -11.00
N GLU A 36 14.53 13.25 -10.28
CA GLU A 36 14.15 14.42 -9.54
C GLU A 36 14.85 14.52 -8.18
N THR A 37 15.03 15.74 -7.67
CA THR A 37 15.65 16.01 -6.36
C THR A 37 14.66 16.02 -5.19
N TRP A 38 13.42 15.55 -5.41
CA TRP A 38 12.39 15.46 -4.37
C TRP A 38 12.58 14.19 -3.51
N ASP A 39 11.50 13.59 -3.03
CA ASP A 39 11.52 12.51 -2.03
C ASP A 39 12.34 11.28 -2.51
N GLN A 40 12.17 10.83 -3.77
CA GLN A 40 12.97 9.72 -4.31
C GLN A 40 14.47 10.05 -4.42
N GLY A 41 14.82 11.14 -5.11
CA GLY A 41 16.23 11.54 -5.27
C GLY A 41 16.91 11.75 -3.92
N TRP A 42 16.25 12.44 -2.99
CA TRP A 42 16.77 12.66 -1.65
C TRP A 42 17.06 11.35 -0.92
N HIS A 43 16.14 10.38 -0.95
CA HIS A 43 16.36 9.06 -0.35
C HIS A 43 17.54 8.29 -0.99
N ILE A 44 17.74 8.43 -2.31
CA ILE A 44 18.85 7.80 -3.03
C ILE A 44 20.18 8.46 -2.65
N ASP A 45 20.23 9.79 -2.66
CA ASP A 45 21.41 10.57 -2.34
C ASP A 45 21.81 10.39 -0.87
N TYR A 46 20.82 10.33 0.04
CA TYR A 46 21.04 10.01 1.45
C TYR A 46 21.71 8.63 1.61
N ALA A 47 21.20 7.60 0.92
CA ALA A 47 21.79 6.26 0.97
C ALA A 47 23.21 6.23 0.40
N ALA A 48 23.45 6.93 -0.71
CA ALA A 48 24.76 7.05 -1.32
C ALA A 48 25.75 7.76 -0.40
N GLN A 49 25.37 8.90 0.17
CA GLN A 49 26.23 9.64 1.09
C GLN A 49 26.55 8.81 2.33
N TRP A 50 25.56 8.13 2.92
CA TRP A 50 25.80 7.23 4.05
C TRP A 50 26.78 6.11 3.67
N TYR A 51 26.59 5.49 2.51
CA TYR A 51 27.47 4.44 2.02
C TYR A 51 28.92 4.87 1.86
N TYR A 52 29.16 6.01 1.22
CA TYR A 52 30.52 6.45 0.90
C TYR A 52 31.26 7.13 2.06
N THR A 53 30.53 7.76 2.99
CA THR A 53 31.13 8.44 4.15
C THR A 53 31.21 7.55 5.39
N GLY A 54 30.45 6.45 5.42
CA GLY A 54 30.32 5.57 6.58
C GLY A 54 29.38 6.10 7.68
N TRP A 55 28.84 7.31 7.52
CA TRP A 55 27.97 7.97 8.51
C TRP A 55 26.70 8.51 7.85
N PRO A 56 25.52 8.38 8.49
CA PRO A 56 24.30 8.96 7.95
C PRO A 56 24.41 10.50 7.93
N PRO A 57 23.94 11.17 6.86
CA PRO A 57 24.00 12.63 6.74
C PRO A 57 23.25 13.36 7.87
N GLU A 58 22.13 12.79 8.30
CA GLU A 58 21.30 13.26 9.41
C GLU A 58 20.56 12.07 10.03
N VAL A 59 19.93 12.26 11.19
CA VAL A 59 19.19 11.17 11.86
C VAL A 59 17.74 11.15 11.37
N ILE A 60 17.37 10.07 10.68
CA ILE A 60 16.01 9.86 10.14
C ILE A 60 15.28 8.71 10.86
N PRO A 61 13.93 8.69 10.90
CA PRO A 61 13.18 7.69 11.68
C PRO A 61 13.32 6.29 11.08
N HIS A 62 13.27 6.22 9.74
CA HIS A 62 13.02 4.99 9.01
C HIS A 62 14.12 4.79 7.95
N VAL A 63 15.07 3.92 8.27
CA VAL A 63 16.28 3.68 7.48
C VAL A 63 16.17 2.46 6.55
N GLY A 64 15.06 1.72 6.59
CA GLY A 64 14.92 0.42 5.92
C GLY A 64 15.16 0.46 4.41
N TYR A 65 14.68 1.50 3.72
CA TYR A 65 14.93 1.68 2.29
C TYR A 65 16.41 1.93 1.98
N HIS A 66 17.07 2.81 2.76
CA HIS A 66 18.48 3.15 2.59
C HIS A 66 19.39 1.94 2.83
N LEU A 67 19.13 1.19 3.91
CA LEU A 67 19.88 -0.03 4.22
C LEU A 67 19.75 -1.08 3.12
N LEU A 68 18.56 -1.20 2.50
CA LEU A 68 18.36 -2.08 1.35
C LEU A 68 19.23 -1.66 0.17
N LEU A 69 19.23 -0.37 -0.20
CA LEU A 69 20.07 0.13 -1.29
C LEU A 69 21.56 -0.07 -1.03
N MET A 70 22.03 0.24 0.18
CA MET A 70 23.42 0.02 0.59
C MET A 70 23.81 -1.46 0.55
N GLY A 71 22.92 -2.35 1.00
CA GLY A 71 23.10 -3.79 0.91
C GLY A 71 23.24 -4.27 -0.53
N LEU A 72 22.39 -3.77 -1.44
CA LEU A 72 22.46 -4.08 -2.86
C LEU A 72 23.73 -3.52 -3.51
N LYS A 73 24.16 -2.30 -3.14
CA LYS A 73 25.42 -1.71 -3.62
C LYS A 73 26.63 -2.56 -3.25
N ASN A 74 26.63 -3.18 -2.07
CA ASN A 74 27.70 -4.10 -1.67
C ASN A 74 27.78 -5.36 -2.54
N ILE A 75 26.64 -5.84 -3.05
CA ILE A 75 26.55 -7.01 -3.93
C ILE A 75 26.89 -6.61 -5.38
N ALA A 76 26.37 -5.48 -5.84
CA ALA A 76 26.47 -4.97 -7.21
C ALA A 76 27.34 -3.70 -7.26
N ARG A 77 28.62 -3.82 -6.92
CA ARG A 77 29.54 -2.67 -6.71
C ARG A 77 29.65 -1.71 -7.90
N GLY A 78 29.48 -2.22 -9.13
CA GLY A 78 29.56 -1.43 -10.37
C GLY A 78 28.25 -0.78 -10.82
N VAL A 79 27.16 -0.90 -10.05
CA VAL A 79 25.84 -0.34 -10.40
C VAL A 79 25.58 0.92 -9.59
N GLU A 80 25.07 1.97 -10.21
CA GLU A 80 24.75 3.23 -9.53
C GLU A 80 23.55 3.09 -8.59
N PHE A 81 23.54 3.88 -7.51
CA PHE A 81 22.45 3.85 -6.52
C PHE A 81 21.08 4.10 -7.14
N ARG A 82 21.04 4.96 -8.15
CA ARG A 82 19.86 5.29 -8.95
C ARG A 82 19.32 4.09 -9.73
N ASP A 83 20.19 3.33 -10.39
CA ASP A 83 19.78 2.12 -11.12
C ASP A 83 19.30 1.02 -10.16
N LEU A 84 19.96 0.90 -9.00
CA LEU A 84 19.52 0.01 -7.93
C LEU A 84 18.13 0.41 -7.40
N ALA A 85 17.88 1.71 -7.22
CA ALA A 85 16.58 2.21 -6.80
C ALA A 85 15.47 1.88 -7.80
N ILE A 86 15.71 2.12 -9.10
CA ILE A 86 14.76 1.74 -10.17
C ILE A 86 14.47 0.24 -10.11
N LEU A 87 15.52 -0.60 -10.03
CA LEU A 87 15.39 -2.05 -9.96
C LEU A 87 14.55 -2.47 -8.73
N VAL A 88 14.84 -1.91 -7.56
CA VAL A 88 14.06 -2.19 -6.34
C VAL A 88 12.60 -1.81 -6.53
N MET A 89 12.30 -0.61 -7.04
CA MET A 89 10.92 -0.13 -7.16
C MET A 89 10.10 -0.98 -8.15
N ILE A 90 10.64 -1.31 -9.33
CA ILE A 90 9.93 -2.19 -10.29
C ILE A 90 9.77 -3.61 -9.75
N SER A 91 10.76 -4.15 -9.04
CA SER A 91 10.69 -5.47 -8.41
C SER A 91 9.66 -5.50 -7.27
N VAL A 92 9.53 -4.42 -6.49
CA VAL A 92 8.51 -4.28 -5.45
C VAL A 92 7.10 -4.28 -6.06
N TYR A 93 6.88 -3.58 -7.17
CA TYR A 93 5.61 -3.60 -7.89
C TYR A 93 5.28 -5.01 -8.42
N ALA A 94 6.25 -5.71 -9.01
CA ALA A 94 6.08 -7.09 -9.45
C ALA A 94 5.73 -8.02 -8.27
N CYS A 95 6.47 -7.92 -7.17
CA CYS A 95 6.24 -8.73 -5.96
C CYS A 95 4.84 -8.51 -5.40
N THR A 96 4.43 -7.25 -5.22
CA THR A 96 3.11 -6.87 -4.70
C THR A 96 1.99 -7.32 -5.65
N GLY A 97 2.20 -7.23 -6.96
CA GLY A 97 1.31 -7.74 -7.99
C GLY A 97 1.13 -9.25 -7.92
N LEU A 98 2.22 -9.99 -7.73
CA LEU A 98 2.20 -11.44 -7.57
C LEU A 98 1.47 -11.84 -6.28
N MET A 99 1.71 -11.16 -5.16
CA MET A 99 1.00 -11.40 -3.90
C MET A 99 -0.52 -11.18 -4.06
N THR A 100 -0.90 -10.08 -4.71
CA THR A 100 -2.31 -9.75 -5.00
C THR A 100 -2.94 -10.80 -5.91
N TYR A 101 -2.24 -11.20 -6.97
CA TYR A 101 -2.67 -12.29 -7.87
C TYR A 101 -2.93 -13.58 -7.11
N ARG A 102 -2.00 -13.99 -6.23
CA ARG A 102 -2.15 -15.20 -5.42
C ARG A 102 -3.35 -15.12 -4.48
N TYR A 103 -3.57 -13.97 -3.86
CA TYR A 103 -4.71 -13.72 -2.98
C TYR A 103 -6.05 -13.80 -3.72
N LEU A 104 -6.15 -13.18 -4.91
CA LEU A 104 -7.34 -13.22 -5.76
C LEU A 104 -7.64 -14.65 -6.25
N LEU A 105 -6.60 -15.41 -6.60
CA LEU A 105 -6.76 -16.75 -7.15
C LEU A 105 -7.39 -17.73 -6.15
N ALA A 106 -6.97 -17.66 -4.88
CA ALA A 106 -7.30 -18.53 -3.73
C ALA A 106 -8.16 -19.76 -4.09
N GLY A 107 -7.46 -20.87 -4.32
CA GLY A 107 -7.89 -22.12 -4.97
C GLY A 107 -6.73 -22.91 -5.59
N GLY A 108 -5.49 -22.40 -5.50
CA GLY A 108 -4.29 -23.07 -6.00
C GLY A 108 -4.09 -22.97 -7.51
N TRP A 109 -3.12 -23.73 -8.04
CA TRP A 109 -2.76 -23.73 -9.46
C TRP A 109 -3.68 -24.59 -10.32
N GLY A 110 -4.53 -25.42 -9.70
CA GLY A 110 -5.52 -26.30 -10.35
C GLY A 110 -6.77 -25.59 -10.90
N VAL A 111 -6.85 -24.26 -10.74
CA VAL A 111 -7.91 -23.45 -11.35
C VAL A 111 -7.74 -23.31 -12.86
N SER A 112 -8.86 -23.10 -13.56
CA SER A 112 -8.87 -22.98 -15.03
C SER A 112 -7.95 -21.86 -15.53
N ALA A 113 -7.39 -22.04 -16.73
CA ALA A 113 -6.50 -21.06 -17.33
C ALA A 113 -7.15 -19.67 -17.46
N GLY A 114 -8.43 -19.61 -17.83
CA GLY A 114 -9.20 -18.36 -17.89
C GLY A 114 -9.31 -17.65 -16.54
N ARG A 115 -9.46 -18.40 -15.43
CA ARG A 115 -9.48 -17.81 -14.09
C ARG A 115 -8.12 -17.24 -13.69
N ARG A 116 -7.01 -17.89 -14.07
CA ARG A 116 -5.65 -17.37 -13.85
C ARG A 116 -5.43 -16.06 -14.60
N TRP A 117 -5.76 -16.00 -15.89
CA TRP A 117 -5.62 -14.76 -16.67
C TRP A 117 -6.47 -13.61 -16.14
N ARG A 118 -7.71 -13.87 -15.73
CA ARG A 118 -8.55 -12.83 -15.14
C ARG A 118 -8.02 -12.35 -13.78
N ALA A 119 -7.46 -13.24 -12.95
CA ALA A 119 -6.82 -12.84 -11.70
C ALA A 119 -5.56 -12.01 -11.96
N ALA A 120 -4.79 -12.32 -13.01
CA ALA A 120 -3.63 -11.53 -13.41
C ALA A 120 -4.06 -10.14 -13.90
N GLY A 121 -5.05 -10.05 -14.79
CA GLY A 121 -5.60 -8.77 -15.27
C GLY A 121 -6.20 -7.92 -14.14
N LEU A 122 -6.94 -8.54 -13.21
CA LEU A 122 -7.48 -7.84 -12.04
C LEU A 122 -6.37 -7.37 -11.10
N SER A 123 -5.31 -8.17 -10.90
CA SER A 123 -4.14 -7.74 -10.11
C SER A 123 -3.45 -6.53 -10.75
N ALA A 124 -3.23 -6.56 -12.06
CA ALA A 124 -2.65 -5.43 -12.79
C ALA A 124 -3.51 -4.16 -12.66
N ALA A 125 -4.83 -4.29 -12.85
CA ALA A 125 -5.77 -3.19 -12.68
C ALA A 125 -5.70 -2.56 -11.27
N LEU A 126 -5.61 -3.39 -10.22
CA LEU A 126 -5.48 -2.92 -8.83
C LEU A 126 -4.15 -2.23 -8.53
N HIS A 127 -3.13 -2.35 -9.40
CA HIS A 127 -1.85 -1.64 -9.24
C HIS A 127 -1.80 -0.29 -9.95
N VAL A 128 -2.90 0.10 -10.60
CA VAL A 128 -3.05 1.38 -11.30
C VAL A 128 -4.37 2.07 -10.95
N VAL A 129 -5.07 1.65 -9.88
CA VAL A 129 -6.29 2.34 -9.45
C VAL A 129 -5.95 3.71 -8.88
N GLY A 130 -6.67 4.73 -9.31
CA GLY A 130 -6.60 6.09 -8.76
C GLY A 130 -7.95 6.52 -8.19
N PRO A 131 -8.00 7.63 -7.43
CA PRO A 131 -9.28 8.26 -7.10
C PRO A 131 -10.00 8.74 -8.36
N ILE A 132 -11.32 8.89 -8.29
CA ILE A 132 -12.11 9.41 -9.41
C ILE A 132 -11.98 10.94 -9.44
N MET A 133 -11.03 11.43 -10.22
CA MET A 133 -10.64 12.85 -10.29
C MET A 133 -11.32 13.64 -11.43
N LEU A 134 -12.33 13.06 -12.10
CA LEU A 134 -12.97 13.70 -13.25
C LEU A 134 -13.62 15.05 -12.93
N LEU A 135 -14.11 15.25 -11.70
CA LEU A 135 -14.73 16.49 -11.25
C LEU A 135 -13.72 17.60 -10.93
N THR A 136 -12.45 17.25 -10.74
CA THR A 136 -11.38 18.20 -10.37
C THR A 136 -10.33 18.34 -11.47
N LEU A 137 -10.52 17.65 -12.60
CA LEU A 137 -9.64 17.67 -13.77
C LEU A 137 -9.38 19.08 -14.28
N LEU A 138 -10.44 19.89 -14.40
CA LEU A 138 -10.38 21.27 -14.88
C LEU A 138 -9.68 22.21 -13.89
N ASN A 139 -9.76 21.90 -12.60
CA ASN A 139 -9.14 22.67 -11.54
C ASN A 139 -7.71 22.20 -11.24
N GLN A 140 -7.16 21.28 -12.03
CA GLN A 140 -5.77 20.88 -11.92
C GLN A 140 -5.38 20.32 -10.53
N ASN A 141 -6.36 19.80 -9.78
CA ASN A 141 -6.16 19.20 -8.47
C ASN A 141 -6.54 17.71 -8.56
N MET A 142 -5.52 16.88 -8.79
CA MET A 142 -5.70 15.43 -8.98
C MET A 142 -5.31 14.61 -7.76
N TYR A 143 -4.64 15.24 -6.79
CA TYR A 143 -4.04 14.54 -5.66
C TYR A 143 -4.52 15.09 -4.32
N PHE A 144 -4.40 16.39 -4.06
CA PHE A 144 -4.78 16.95 -2.76
C PHE A 144 -6.26 16.72 -2.43
N GLY A 145 -6.49 16.36 -1.17
CA GLY A 145 -7.80 16.04 -0.65
C GLY A 145 -8.40 14.70 -1.09
N TYR A 146 -7.73 13.95 -1.98
CA TYR A 146 -8.06 12.56 -2.25
C TYR A 146 -7.23 11.61 -1.39
N VAL A 147 -7.79 10.44 -1.10
CA VAL A 147 -7.00 9.29 -0.65
C VAL A 147 -6.63 8.47 -1.88
N THR A 148 -5.34 8.42 -2.20
CA THR A 148 -4.82 7.73 -3.39
C THR A 148 -4.24 6.36 -3.01
N PRO A 149 -4.61 5.25 -3.66
CA PRO A 149 -4.04 3.94 -3.33
C PRO A 149 -2.56 3.80 -3.74
N HIS A 150 -2.09 4.64 -4.66
CA HIS A 150 -0.73 4.65 -5.18
C HIS A 150 -0.11 6.03 -4.98
N THR A 151 1.20 6.05 -4.75
CA THR A 151 2.02 7.24 -4.55
C THR A 151 3.36 6.95 -5.19
N TYR A 152 3.62 7.53 -6.36
CA TYR A 152 4.79 7.18 -7.18
C TYR A 152 6.08 7.83 -6.68
N HIS A 153 6.00 9.04 -6.13
CA HIS A 153 7.16 9.79 -5.65
C HIS A 153 7.72 9.33 -4.31
N ASN A 154 7.05 8.41 -3.60
CA ASN A 154 7.43 8.05 -2.24
C ASN A 154 7.99 6.62 -2.17
N PRO A 155 9.32 6.43 -2.19
CA PRO A 155 9.93 5.11 -2.33
C PRO A 155 9.71 4.24 -1.08
N THR A 156 9.63 4.85 0.10
CA THR A 156 9.37 4.14 1.36
C THR A 156 7.93 3.63 1.43
N SER A 157 6.94 4.42 0.98
CA SER A 157 5.56 3.97 0.82
C SER A 157 5.41 2.85 -0.20
N ILE A 158 6.18 2.87 -1.30
CA ILE A 158 6.19 1.80 -2.31
C ILE A 158 6.76 0.52 -1.70
N LEU A 159 7.95 0.58 -1.09
CA LEU A 159 8.59 -0.56 -0.44
C LEU A 159 7.75 -1.14 0.71
N LEU A 160 6.93 -0.32 1.36
CA LEU A 160 6.05 -0.75 2.45
C LEU A 160 4.94 -1.70 1.98
N LYS A 161 4.42 -1.55 0.77
CA LYS A 161 3.23 -2.31 0.29
C LYS A 161 3.34 -3.84 0.40
N PRO A 162 4.42 -4.50 -0.03
CA PRO A 162 4.55 -5.95 0.15
C PRO A 162 4.59 -6.35 1.63
N LEU A 163 5.27 -5.58 2.49
CA LEU A 163 5.30 -5.83 3.93
C LEU A 163 3.92 -5.64 4.57
N ALA A 164 3.19 -4.61 4.15
CA ALA A 164 1.82 -4.34 4.57
C ALA A 164 0.86 -5.49 4.20
N LEU A 165 0.98 -6.05 3.00
CA LEU A 165 0.21 -7.23 2.60
C LEU A 165 0.58 -8.47 3.43
N LEU A 166 1.86 -8.70 3.71
CA LEU A 166 2.29 -9.81 4.56
C LEU A 166 1.71 -9.66 5.98
N LEU A 167 1.85 -8.49 6.60
CA LEU A 167 1.29 -8.22 7.93
C LEU A 167 -0.24 -8.34 7.93
N PHE A 168 -0.91 -7.89 6.86
CA PHE A 168 -2.34 -8.09 6.70
C PHE A 168 -2.70 -9.58 6.69
N PHE A 169 -2.05 -10.41 5.86
CA PHE A 169 -2.34 -11.85 5.79
C PHE A 169 -2.01 -12.59 7.09
N ILE A 170 -0.91 -12.23 7.75
CA ILE A 170 -0.54 -12.78 9.05
C ILE A 170 -1.59 -12.40 10.11
N SER A 171 -2.05 -11.14 10.10
CA SER A 171 -3.11 -10.69 11.00
C SER A 171 -4.41 -11.45 10.77
N LEU A 172 -4.79 -11.71 9.51
CA LEU A 172 -5.93 -12.55 9.21
C LEU A 172 -5.75 -13.97 9.75
N TYR A 173 -4.56 -14.55 9.57
CA TYR A 173 -4.27 -15.88 10.09
C TYR A 173 -4.42 -15.93 11.62
N GLY A 174 -3.81 -14.97 12.34
CA GLY A 174 -3.91 -14.86 13.79
C GLY A 174 -5.33 -14.59 14.29
N LEU A 175 -6.15 -13.83 13.55
CA LEU A 175 -7.54 -13.56 13.91
C LEU A 175 -8.50 -14.72 13.62
N THR A 176 -8.07 -15.77 12.93
CA THR A 176 -8.94 -16.90 12.54
C THR A 176 -8.48 -18.27 13.02
N HIS A 177 -7.28 -18.37 13.60
CA HIS A 177 -6.72 -19.62 14.13
C HIS A 177 -6.36 -19.43 15.60
N ALA A 178 -6.54 -20.47 16.41
CA ALA A 178 -6.16 -20.42 17.83
C ALA A 178 -4.65 -20.54 18.04
N HIS A 179 -3.96 -21.23 17.13
CA HIS A 179 -2.52 -21.49 17.21
C HIS A 179 -1.88 -21.41 15.84
N SER A 180 -0.69 -20.81 15.81
CA SER A 180 0.15 -20.69 14.63
C SER A 180 1.32 -21.65 14.68
N PRO A 181 1.85 -22.05 13.51
CA PRO A 181 3.09 -22.81 13.48
C PRO A 181 4.24 -21.95 14.01
N LEU A 182 5.17 -22.58 14.73
CA LEU A 182 6.25 -21.88 15.45
C LEU A 182 7.11 -20.97 14.56
N TRP A 183 7.30 -21.31 13.29
CA TRP A 183 8.09 -20.50 12.35
C TRP A 183 7.42 -19.16 12.00
N LEU A 184 6.10 -19.04 12.19
CA LEU A 184 5.37 -17.82 11.86
C LEU A 184 5.69 -16.69 12.85
N MET A 185 6.03 -17.03 14.09
CA MET A 185 6.38 -16.04 15.12
C MET A 185 7.63 -15.21 14.76
N PRO A 186 8.82 -15.80 14.56
CA PRO A 186 10.00 -15.02 14.19
C PRO A 186 9.82 -14.30 12.85
N LEU A 187 9.09 -14.89 11.90
CA LEU A 187 8.77 -14.21 10.64
C LEU A 187 7.93 -12.95 10.86
N THR A 188 6.89 -13.03 11.68
CA THR A 188 6.00 -11.89 11.97
C THR A 188 6.75 -10.77 12.68
N LEU A 189 7.63 -11.13 13.62
CA LEU A 189 8.50 -10.18 14.32
C LEU A 189 9.38 -9.43 13.31
N VAL A 190 10.10 -10.16 12.44
CA VAL A 190 10.99 -9.56 11.44
C VAL A 190 10.22 -8.64 10.49
N ILE A 191 9.06 -9.08 9.97
CA ILE A 191 8.26 -8.27 9.06
C ILE A 191 7.71 -7.03 9.75
N SER A 192 7.31 -7.13 11.03
CA SER A 192 6.79 -5.99 11.79
C SER A 192 7.87 -4.92 12.00
N VAL A 193 9.06 -5.32 12.43
CA VAL A 193 10.21 -4.43 12.57
C VAL A 193 10.59 -3.83 11.21
N ALA A 194 10.73 -4.66 10.17
CA ALA A 194 11.06 -4.19 8.82
C ALA A 194 10.01 -3.21 8.28
N SER A 195 8.72 -3.45 8.54
CA SER A 195 7.64 -2.53 8.14
C SER A 195 7.82 -1.17 8.78
N VAL A 196 8.07 -1.10 10.09
CA VAL A 196 8.28 0.17 10.81
C VAL A 196 9.58 0.86 10.37
N MET A 197 10.64 0.09 10.14
CA MET A 197 11.92 0.61 9.64
C MET A 197 11.84 1.13 8.21
N VAL A 198 10.96 0.57 7.37
CA VAL A 198 10.69 1.11 6.03
C VAL A 198 9.81 2.34 6.16
N LYS A 199 8.65 2.22 6.82
CA LYS A 199 7.73 3.32 7.07
C LYS A 199 6.64 2.92 8.09
N PRO A 200 6.49 3.63 9.22
CA PRO A 200 5.58 3.22 10.32
C PRO A 200 4.09 3.29 9.98
N ASN A 201 3.74 4.03 8.92
CA ASN A 201 2.39 4.48 8.64
C ASN A 201 1.32 3.39 8.57
N TYR A 202 1.57 2.29 7.87
CA TYR A 202 0.56 1.23 7.79
C TYR A 202 0.43 0.44 9.10
N ALA A 203 1.53 0.26 9.85
CA ALA A 203 1.50 -0.36 11.17
C ALA A 203 0.59 0.44 12.13
N LEU A 204 0.67 1.77 12.09
CA LEU A 204 -0.21 2.67 12.86
C LEU A 204 -1.70 2.54 12.47
N CYS A 205 -2.01 2.10 11.25
CA CYS A 205 -3.39 1.79 10.84
C CYS A 205 -3.81 0.37 11.22
N LEU A 206 -2.92 -0.61 11.06
CA LEU A 206 -3.22 -2.03 11.25
C LEU A 206 -3.33 -2.43 12.71
N VAL A 207 -2.42 -1.96 13.58
CA VAL A 207 -2.40 -2.31 15.01
C VAL A 207 -3.73 -2.02 15.71
N PRO A 208 -4.30 -0.79 15.65
CA PRO A 208 -5.60 -0.52 16.29
C PRO A 208 -6.73 -1.38 15.70
N ALA A 209 -6.73 -1.63 14.39
CA ALA A 209 -7.71 -2.47 13.73
C ALA A 209 -7.67 -3.93 14.22
N VAL A 210 -6.47 -4.52 14.28
CA VAL A 210 -6.27 -5.91 14.71
C VAL A 210 -6.52 -6.07 16.20
N LEU A 211 -6.09 -5.13 17.04
CA LEU A 211 -6.37 -5.16 18.48
C LEU A 211 -7.88 -5.12 18.76
N LEU A 212 -8.61 -4.22 18.10
CA LEU A 212 -10.06 -4.14 18.24
C LEU A 212 -10.74 -5.45 17.83
N LEU A 213 -10.34 -6.04 16.69
CA LEU A 213 -10.91 -7.32 16.25
C LEU A 213 -10.52 -8.48 17.15
N MET A 214 -9.29 -8.53 17.64
CA MET A 214 -8.84 -9.51 18.61
C MET A 214 -9.73 -9.45 19.86
N LEU A 215 -9.95 -8.25 20.42
CA LEU A 215 -10.81 -8.07 21.60
C LEU A 215 -12.25 -8.52 21.34
N ILE A 216 -12.83 -8.12 20.19
CA ILE A 216 -14.19 -8.54 19.80
C ILE A 216 -14.27 -10.07 19.67
N ARG A 217 -13.27 -10.70 19.07
CA ARG A 217 -13.24 -12.15 18.87
C ARG A 217 -13.03 -12.92 20.16
N LEU A 218 -12.14 -12.46 21.03
CA LEU A 218 -11.95 -13.00 22.38
C LEU A 218 -13.26 -12.91 23.20
N ALA A 219 -13.93 -11.76 23.18
CA ALA A 219 -15.22 -11.57 23.84
C ALA A 219 -16.31 -12.52 23.30
N ARG A 220 -16.26 -12.83 22.00
CA ARG A 220 -17.15 -13.79 21.32
C ARG A 220 -16.68 -15.24 21.39
N ARG A 221 -15.59 -15.54 22.12
CA ARG A 221 -14.97 -16.88 22.22
C ARG A 221 -14.64 -17.49 20.86
N GLN A 222 -14.23 -16.66 19.90
CA GLN A 222 -13.78 -17.08 18.57
C GLN A 222 -12.28 -17.38 18.60
N PRO A 223 -11.77 -18.26 17.71
CA PRO A 223 -10.35 -18.60 17.66
C PRO A 223 -9.50 -17.37 17.34
N VAL A 224 -8.51 -17.09 18.18
CA VAL A 224 -7.50 -16.05 17.97
C VAL A 224 -6.16 -16.48 18.55
N ASP A 225 -5.10 -16.37 17.77
CA ASP A 225 -3.73 -16.52 18.22
C ASP A 225 -3.25 -15.18 18.78
N SER A 226 -3.63 -14.94 20.03
CA SER A 226 -3.30 -13.71 20.75
C SER A 226 -1.80 -13.56 20.95
N VAL A 227 -1.05 -14.67 20.99
CA VAL A 227 0.39 -14.68 21.17
C VAL A 227 1.08 -14.18 19.90
N LEU A 228 0.70 -14.70 18.72
CA LEU A 228 1.20 -14.22 17.44
C LEU A 228 0.88 -12.73 17.23
N ILE A 229 -0.36 -12.32 17.51
CA ILE A 229 -0.77 -10.92 17.35
C ILE A 229 0.02 -10.03 18.31
N PHE A 230 0.08 -10.37 19.59
CA PHE A 230 0.71 -9.49 20.56
C PHE A 230 2.23 -9.51 20.48
N LEU A 231 2.87 -10.68 20.56
CA LEU A 231 4.33 -10.80 20.57
C LEU A 231 4.95 -10.73 19.18
N GLY A 232 4.23 -11.15 18.14
CA GLY A 232 4.73 -11.13 16.76
C GLY A 232 4.50 -9.82 16.04
N LEU A 233 3.38 -9.14 16.29
CA LEU A 233 2.98 -7.92 15.56
C LEU A 233 3.01 -6.68 16.45
N VAL A 234 2.22 -6.65 17.53
CA VAL A 234 1.98 -5.42 18.31
C VAL A 234 3.22 -4.98 19.06
N ALA A 235 3.78 -5.84 19.91
CA ALA A 235 4.96 -5.55 20.72
C ALA A 235 6.17 -5.10 19.89
N PRO A 236 6.62 -5.83 18.84
CA PRO A 236 7.77 -5.38 18.04
C PRO A 236 7.49 -4.08 17.29
N THR A 237 6.25 -3.86 16.82
CA THR A 237 5.85 -2.59 16.20
C THR A 237 5.99 -1.44 17.20
N MET A 238 5.39 -1.57 18.40
CA MET A 238 5.40 -0.52 19.43
C MET A 238 6.80 -0.26 19.97
N ILE A 239 7.62 -1.30 20.18
CA ILE A 239 9.01 -1.16 20.62
C ILE A 239 9.83 -0.42 19.56
N THR A 240 9.71 -0.80 18.29
CA THR A 240 10.44 -0.14 17.20
C THR A 240 10.02 1.32 17.06
N LEU A 241 8.72 1.61 17.17
CA LEU A 241 8.21 2.98 17.18
C LEU A 241 8.76 3.77 18.37
N ALA A 242 8.76 3.21 19.57
CA ALA A 242 9.31 3.87 20.76
C ALA A 242 10.80 4.19 20.61
N ILE A 243 11.59 3.26 20.06
CA ILE A 243 13.00 3.50 19.76
C ILE A 243 13.16 4.63 18.73
N GLN A 244 12.36 4.64 17.66
CA GLN A 244 12.37 5.73 16.68
C GLN A 244 11.99 7.08 17.30
N MET A 245 11.02 7.10 18.22
CA MET A 245 10.62 8.32 18.93
C MET A 245 11.79 8.86 19.75
N GLU A 246 12.50 8.00 20.49
CA GLU A 246 13.62 8.37 21.35
C GLU A 246 14.81 8.91 20.55
N VAL A 247 15.17 8.24 19.47
CA VAL A 247 16.29 8.62 18.59
C VAL A 247 16.06 9.97 17.90
N MET A 248 14.80 10.40 17.75
CA MET A 248 14.43 11.64 17.04
C MET A 248 14.06 12.81 17.95
N THR A 249 14.26 12.70 19.26
CA THR A 249 13.80 13.68 20.26
C THR A 249 14.20 15.14 19.97
N THR A 250 15.33 15.39 19.29
CA THR A 250 15.80 16.75 18.98
C THR A 250 15.32 17.31 17.64
N SER A 251 15.09 16.45 16.64
CA SER A 251 14.70 16.85 15.27
C SER A 251 13.19 16.88 15.05
N ARG A 252 12.38 16.35 15.99
CA ARG A 252 10.95 16.09 15.75
C ARG A 252 10.00 17.20 16.19
N GLY A 253 8.87 17.33 15.50
CA GLY A 253 7.69 18.09 15.96
C GLY A 253 6.67 17.21 16.68
N ASP A 254 5.91 17.81 17.58
CA ASP A 254 4.87 17.11 18.33
C ASP A 254 3.73 16.66 17.42
N VAL A 255 3.15 15.49 17.75
CA VAL A 255 1.87 15.06 17.15
C VAL A 255 0.76 15.80 17.86
N VAL A 256 -0.01 16.58 17.10
CA VAL A 256 -1.12 17.39 17.62
C VAL A 256 -2.45 16.87 17.08
N PHE A 257 -3.48 16.95 17.93
CA PHE A 257 -4.86 16.80 17.49
C PHE A 257 -5.28 18.09 16.76
N ALA A 258 -5.30 18.04 15.43
CA ALA A 258 -5.52 19.17 14.56
C ALA A 258 -6.51 18.80 13.45
N PRO A 259 -7.83 18.72 13.77
CA PRO A 259 -8.85 18.31 12.82
C PRO A 259 -8.81 19.11 11.52
N MET A 260 -8.81 18.42 10.39
CA MET A 260 -8.71 18.95 9.02
C MET A 260 -7.45 19.78 8.70
N GLN A 261 -6.55 20.03 9.65
CA GLN A 261 -5.46 20.98 9.45
C GLN A 261 -4.56 20.54 8.28
N SER A 262 -4.22 19.26 8.23
CA SER A 262 -3.39 18.67 7.18
C SER A 262 -3.95 18.94 5.78
N LEU A 263 -5.27 19.05 5.64
CA LEU A 263 -5.98 19.29 4.38
C LEU A 263 -6.10 20.78 4.07
N THR A 264 -6.50 21.58 5.07
CA THR A 264 -6.69 23.03 4.91
C THR A 264 -5.41 23.74 4.47
N ILE A 265 -4.26 23.21 4.85
CA ILE A 265 -2.94 23.69 4.42
C ILE A 265 -2.76 23.62 2.90
N TYR A 266 -3.42 22.69 2.22
CA TYR A 266 -3.44 22.57 0.76
C TYR A 266 -4.69 23.19 0.12
N GLY A 267 -5.41 24.05 0.85
CA GLY A 267 -6.60 24.73 0.36
C GLY A 267 -7.85 23.84 0.28
N GLU A 268 -7.81 22.64 0.87
CA GLU A 268 -8.96 21.75 0.89
C GLU A 268 -10.00 22.19 1.92
N THR A 269 -11.27 22.09 1.55
CA THR A 269 -12.41 22.42 2.41
C THR A 269 -13.16 21.16 2.84
N LEU A 270 -13.91 21.24 3.94
CA LEU A 270 -14.78 20.15 4.39
C LEU A 270 -15.76 19.73 3.29
N LEU A 271 -16.35 20.69 2.56
CA LEU A 271 -17.25 20.41 1.46
C LEU A 271 -16.53 19.66 0.31
N GLY A 272 -15.30 20.06 -0.01
CA GLY A 272 -14.45 19.33 -0.96
C GLY A 272 -14.23 17.88 -0.53
N GLN A 273 -13.99 17.64 0.76
CA GLN A 273 -13.79 16.30 1.31
C GLN A 273 -15.05 15.43 1.25
N VAL A 274 -16.23 16.01 1.49
CA VAL A 274 -17.51 15.31 1.32
C VAL A 274 -17.69 14.76 -0.10
N VAL A 275 -17.08 15.40 -1.10
CA VAL A 275 -17.09 14.93 -2.49
C VAL A 275 -15.92 13.99 -2.78
N LYS A 276 -14.69 14.38 -2.43
CA LYS A 276 -13.46 13.66 -2.81
C LYS A 276 -13.32 12.31 -2.10
N LEU A 277 -13.71 12.19 -0.84
CA LEU A 277 -13.58 10.94 -0.08
C LEU A 277 -14.45 9.81 -0.68
N PRO A 278 -15.75 10.01 -0.98
CA PRO A 278 -16.53 9.01 -1.71
C PRO A 278 -15.94 8.67 -3.08
N LEU A 279 -15.33 9.62 -3.78
CA LEU A 279 -14.70 9.38 -5.08
C LEU A 279 -13.37 8.60 -4.97
N SER A 280 -12.69 8.65 -3.84
CA SER A 280 -11.58 7.74 -3.51
C SER A 280 -12.06 6.33 -3.16
N LEU A 281 -13.25 6.23 -2.55
CA LEU A 281 -13.78 4.99 -1.97
C LEU A 281 -14.93 4.36 -2.78
N LEU A 282 -15.27 4.86 -3.97
CA LEU A 282 -16.50 4.48 -4.67
C LEU A 282 -16.60 2.97 -4.88
N PHE A 283 -15.54 2.35 -5.39
CA PHE A 283 -15.52 0.89 -5.58
C PHE A 283 -15.68 0.11 -4.26
N PRO A 284 -14.82 0.29 -3.24
CA PRO A 284 -14.99 -0.46 -1.99
C PRO A 284 -16.32 -0.19 -1.28
N LEU A 285 -16.84 1.05 -1.32
CA LEU A 285 -18.18 1.37 -0.79
C LEU A 285 -19.29 0.65 -1.55
N ALA A 286 -19.23 0.63 -2.88
CA ALA A 286 -20.20 -0.08 -3.69
C ALA A 286 -20.18 -1.59 -3.41
N VAL A 287 -18.99 -2.19 -3.26
CA VAL A 287 -18.85 -3.60 -2.86
C VAL A 287 -19.48 -3.81 -1.48
N ALA A 288 -19.11 -3.01 -0.49
CA ALA A 288 -19.67 -3.10 0.86
C ALA A 288 -21.20 -3.00 0.85
N ALA A 289 -21.78 -2.02 0.14
CA ALA A 289 -23.23 -1.84 0.06
C ALA A 289 -23.94 -3.04 -0.59
N VAL A 290 -23.36 -3.61 -1.66
CA VAL A 290 -23.97 -4.72 -2.40
C VAL A 290 -23.82 -6.06 -1.67
N THR A 291 -22.70 -6.27 -0.98
CA THR A 291 -22.35 -7.57 -0.37
C THR A 291 -22.39 -7.57 1.16
N TRP A 292 -22.86 -6.50 1.80
CA TRP A 292 -22.79 -6.31 3.26
C TRP A 292 -23.23 -7.54 4.05
N ARG A 293 -24.39 -8.11 3.68
CA ARG A 293 -24.99 -9.26 4.37
C ARG A 293 -24.06 -10.48 4.37
N ASP A 294 -23.30 -10.67 3.29
CA ASP A 294 -22.42 -11.83 3.10
C ASP A 294 -21.00 -11.59 3.62
N SER A 295 -20.59 -10.32 3.76
CA SER A 295 -19.18 -9.95 3.98
C SER A 295 -18.91 -9.29 5.34
N LYS A 296 -19.94 -8.81 6.06
CA LYS A 296 -19.76 -8.12 7.35
C LYS A 296 -19.04 -8.94 8.43
N ASP A 297 -19.09 -10.26 8.34
CA ASP A 297 -18.45 -11.20 9.27
C ASP A 297 -17.14 -11.80 8.71
N ASP A 298 -16.76 -11.45 7.48
CA ASP A 298 -15.50 -11.87 6.86
C ASP A 298 -14.32 -11.12 7.54
N PRO A 299 -13.34 -11.84 8.12
CA PRO A 299 -12.22 -11.22 8.82
C PRO A 299 -11.37 -10.31 7.93
N ALA A 300 -11.22 -10.62 6.64
CA ALA A 300 -10.48 -9.78 5.69
C ALA A 300 -11.22 -8.47 5.42
N PHE A 301 -12.54 -8.54 5.25
CA PHE A 301 -13.38 -7.36 5.10
C PHE A 301 -13.32 -6.45 6.34
N GLN A 302 -13.52 -7.03 7.52
CA GLN A 302 -13.47 -6.30 8.79
C GLN A 302 -12.10 -5.64 9.02
N THR A 303 -11.01 -6.40 8.84
CA THR A 303 -9.65 -5.90 9.06
C THR A 303 -9.31 -4.76 8.11
N ALA A 304 -9.63 -4.90 6.81
CA ALA A 304 -9.33 -3.87 5.82
C ALA A 304 -10.12 -2.58 6.06
N TRP A 305 -11.41 -2.67 6.40
CA TRP A 305 -12.22 -1.49 6.72
C TRP A 305 -11.80 -0.80 8.02
N LEU A 306 -11.45 -1.55 9.06
CA LEU A 306 -10.97 -0.97 10.32
C LEU A 306 -9.58 -0.34 10.16
N ALA A 307 -8.69 -0.94 9.37
CA ALA A 307 -7.40 -0.35 9.04
C ALA A 307 -7.60 0.95 8.23
N MET A 308 -8.51 0.94 7.24
CA MET A 308 -8.87 2.15 6.51
C MET A 308 -9.46 3.22 7.43
N GLY A 309 -10.37 2.85 8.33
CA GLY A 309 -10.96 3.77 9.32
C GLY A 309 -9.90 4.40 10.22
N SER A 310 -8.93 3.61 10.68
CA SER A 310 -7.79 4.07 11.47
C SER A 310 -6.89 5.03 10.68
N GLY A 311 -6.68 4.75 9.39
CA GLY A 311 -5.95 5.61 8.48
C GLY A 311 -6.67 6.93 8.19
N LEU A 312 -8.00 6.90 8.01
CA LEU A 312 -8.81 8.12 7.86
C LEU A 312 -8.83 8.96 9.14
N ALA A 313 -8.92 8.32 10.31
CA ALA A 313 -8.82 9.03 11.58
C ALA A 313 -7.47 9.76 11.70
N GLN A 314 -6.37 9.10 11.32
CA GLN A 314 -5.05 9.72 11.25
C GLN A 314 -5.02 10.90 10.27
N TYR A 315 -5.46 10.66 9.03
CA TYR A 315 -5.51 11.65 7.95
C TYR A 315 -6.24 12.93 8.36
N TYR A 316 -7.39 12.79 9.02
CA TYR A 316 -8.30 13.88 9.32
C TYR A 316 -8.11 14.53 10.69
N LEU A 317 -7.56 13.83 11.69
CA LEU A 317 -7.53 14.32 13.07
C LEU A 317 -6.16 14.76 13.56
N PHE A 318 -5.07 14.34 12.91
CA PHE A 318 -3.72 14.55 13.42
C PHE A 318 -2.80 15.26 12.41
N ASN A 319 -1.86 16.04 12.94
CA ASN A 319 -0.76 16.64 12.19
C ASN A 319 0.49 16.78 13.06
N GLU A 320 1.62 17.18 12.45
CA GLU A 320 2.87 17.45 13.15
C GLU A 320 3.15 18.96 13.23
N THR A 321 3.72 19.44 14.34
CA THR A 321 3.98 20.88 14.53
C THR A 321 5.16 21.41 13.70
N LYS A 322 6.26 20.66 13.58
CA LYS A 322 7.47 21.08 12.83
C LYS A 322 7.35 20.89 11.32
N HIS A 323 6.60 19.87 10.88
CA HIS A 323 6.45 19.54 9.45
C HIS A 323 4.98 19.36 9.05
N PRO A 324 4.13 20.39 9.24
CA PRO A 324 2.69 20.28 9.00
C PRO A 324 2.32 20.08 7.51
N HIS A 325 3.27 20.34 6.60
CA HIS A 325 3.18 20.10 5.15
C HIS A 325 3.76 18.74 4.72
N GLY A 326 4.19 17.88 5.65
CA GLY A 326 4.78 16.58 5.32
C GLY A 326 3.75 15.51 4.95
N GLY A 327 2.47 15.73 5.26
CA GLY A 327 1.42 14.73 5.02
C GLY A 327 1.67 13.41 5.75
N ASN A 328 2.44 13.42 6.84
CA ASN A 328 2.92 12.19 7.49
C ASN A 328 1.79 11.29 7.97
N PHE A 329 0.61 11.81 8.30
CA PHE A 329 -0.55 10.99 8.66
C PHE A 329 -1.38 10.51 7.46
N TRP A 330 -0.99 10.84 6.23
CA TRP A 330 -1.74 10.46 5.03
C TRP A 330 -1.35 9.10 4.48
N TRP A 331 -0.07 8.78 4.54
CA TRP A 331 0.51 7.60 3.90
C TRP A 331 -0.11 6.28 4.38
N GLY A 332 -0.54 6.23 5.65
CA GLY A 332 -1.16 5.04 6.24
C GLY A 332 -2.52 4.72 5.62
N GLY A 333 -3.37 5.75 5.47
CA GLY A 333 -4.68 5.64 4.82
C GLY A 333 -4.57 5.25 3.35
N GLN A 334 -3.55 5.74 2.63
CA GLN A 334 -3.30 5.36 1.24
C GLN A 334 -2.96 3.86 1.07
N VAL A 335 -2.08 3.33 1.93
CA VAL A 335 -1.73 1.89 1.91
C VAL A 335 -2.91 1.02 2.39
N ALA A 336 -3.66 1.47 3.40
CA ALA A 336 -4.88 0.79 3.84
C ALA A 336 -5.94 0.77 2.74
N LEU A 337 -6.09 1.85 1.97
CA LEU A 337 -6.99 1.92 0.83
C LEU A 337 -6.59 0.92 -0.27
N PHE A 338 -5.31 0.82 -0.59
CA PHE A 338 -4.80 -0.18 -1.54
C PHE A 338 -5.20 -1.60 -1.15
N ILE A 339 -5.04 -1.98 0.13
CA ILE A 339 -5.44 -3.29 0.64
C ILE A 339 -6.97 -3.45 0.61
N LEU A 340 -7.72 -2.39 0.94
CA LEU A 340 -9.18 -2.39 0.88
C LEU A 340 -9.69 -2.62 -0.56
N PHE A 341 -9.05 -2.04 -1.57
CA PHE A 341 -9.33 -2.32 -2.99
C PHE A 341 -9.11 -3.80 -3.33
N ILE A 342 -8.01 -4.42 -2.87
CA ILE A 342 -7.71 -5.84 -3.10
C ILE A 342 -8.77 -6.73 -2.46
N VAL A 343 -9.11 -6.47 -1.19
CA VAL A 343 -10.13 -7.24 -0.45
C VAL A 343 -11.51 -7.08 -1.12
N SER A 344 -11.89 -5.86 -1.47
CA SER A 344 -13.16 -5.57 -2.15
C SER A 344 -13.25 -6.27 -3.51
N ALA A 345 -12.16 -6.29 -4.28
CA ALA A 345 -12.10 -7.00 -5.55
C ALA A 345 -12.27 -8.52 -5.38
N ARG A 346 -11.65 -9.11 -4.34
CA ARG A 346 -11.83 -10.53 -4.02
C ARG A 346 -13.26 -10.86 -3.62
N ILE A 347 -13.91 -9.99 -2.84
CA ILE A 347 -15.31 -10.15 -2.43
C ILE A 347 -16.24 -10.02 -3.64
N ALA A 348 -16.13 -8.96 -4.43
CA ALA A 348 -16.92 -8.76 -5.65
C ALA A 348 -16.78 -9.93 -6.64
N TRP A 349 -15.57 -10.50 -6.72
CA TRP A 349 -15.29 -11.68 -7.53
C TRP A 349 -16.06 -12.92 -7.07
N ARG A 350 -16.17 -13.13 -5.76
CA ARG A 350 -16.71 -14.36 -5.14
C ARG A 350 -18.19 -14.27 -4.74
N ALA A 351 -18.70 -13.07 -4.53
CA ALA A 351 -20.02 -12.86 -3.96
C ALA A 351 -21.12 -13.49 -4.83
N PRO A 352 -22.13 -14.15 -4.23
CA PRO A 352 -23.26 -14.76 -4.94
C PRO A 352 -24.29 -13.70 -5.39
N ILE A 353 -23.83 -12.71 -6.16
CA ILE A 353 -24.64 -11.58 -6.63
C ILE A 353 -25.03 -11.74 -8.10
N THR A 354 -26.14 -11.12 -8.49
CA THR A 354 -26.60 -11.11 -9.88
C THR A 354 -25.57 -10.47 -10.81
N MET A 355 -25.59 -10.89 -12.09
CA MET A 355 -24.69 -10.34 -13.10
C MET A 355 -24.84 -8.82 -13.25
N ASN A 356 -26.07 -8.29 -13.14
CA ASN A 356 -26.30 -6.85 -13.23
C ASN A 356 -25.61 -6.07 -12.10
N ARG A 357 -25.77 -6.52 -10.84
CA ARG A 357 -25.08 -5.89 -9.69
C ARG A 357 -23.57 -5.96 -9.85
N ARG A 358 -23.06 -7.12 -10.28
CA ARG A 358 -21.64 -7.34 -10.53
C ARG A 358 -21.08 -6.41 -11.61
N ARG A 359 -21.84 -6.14 -12.69
CA ARG A 359 -21.45 -5.18 -13.74
C ARG A 359 -21.21 -3.78 -13.15
N TRP A 360 -22.11 -3.28 -12.30
CA TRP A 360 -21.94 -1.97 -11.66
C TRP A 360 -20.70 -1.89 -10.77
N LEU A 361 -20.38 -2.95 -10.02
CA LEU A 361 -19.14 -3.00 -9.23
C LEU A 361 -17.90 -2.92 -10.12
N TRP A 362 -17.89 -3.63 -11.25
CA TRP A 362 -16.77 -3.58 -12.18
C TRP A 362 -16.68 -2.28 -12.96
N LEU A 363 -17.81 -1.61 -13.24
CA LEU A 363 -17.81 -0.25 -13.80
C LEU A 363 -17.21 0.76 -12.82
N ALA A 364 -17.54 0.67 -11.53
CA ALA A 364 -16.90 1.49 -10.50
C ALA A 364 -15.38 1.26 -10.46
N LEU A 365 -14.93 -0.01 -10.45
CA LEU A 365 -13.49 -0.32 -10.53
C LEU A 365 -12.85 0.20 -11.83
N ALA A 366 -13.51 0.02 -12.98
CA ALA A 366 -13.00 0.49 -14.25
C ALA A 366 -12.80 2.01 -14.26
N LEU A 367 -13.69 2.77 -13.62
CA LEU A 367 -13.55 4.21 -13.50
C LEU A 367 -12.31 4.60 -12.68
N HIS A 368 -12.05 3.90 -11.57
CA HIS A 368 -10.81 4.07 -10.80
C HIS A 368 -9.55 3.71 -11.61
N VAL A 369 -9.61 2.64 -12.41
CA VAL A 369 -8.50 2.23 -13.29
C VAL A 369 -8.23 3.28 -14.37
N ILE A 370 -9.29 3.78 -15.02
CA ILE A 370 -9.18 4.84 -16.04
C ILE A 370 -8.55 6.09 -15.41
N CYS A 371 -9.04 6.54 -14.26
CA CYS A 371 -8.48 7.72 -13.59
C CYS A 371 -7.03 7.49 -13.14
N GLY A 372 -6.69 6.33 -12.60
CA GLY A 372 -5.31 6.05 -12.20
C GLY A 372 -4.35 5.90 -13.39
N LEU A 373 -4.81 5.36 -14.53
CA LEU A 373 -4.03 5.37 -15.78
C LEU A 373 -3.87 6.78 -16.36
N MET A 374 -4.89 7.64 -16.26
CA MET A 374 -4.77 9.06 -16.62
C MET A 374 -3.73 9.75 -15.73
N TRP A 375 -3.77 9.52 -14.42
CA TRP A 375 -2.79 10.08 -13.49
C TRP A 375 -1.38 9.59 -13.79
N TRP A 376 -1.20 8.28 -13.99
CA TRP A 376 0.06 7.67 -14.41
C TRP A 376 0.58 8.29 -15.72
N GLY A 377 -0.28 8.42 -16.73
CA GLY A 377 0.10 8.95 -18.04
C GLY A 377 0.49 10.43 -17.98
N LEU A 378 -0.24 11.22 -17.21
CA LEU A 378 0.08 12.63 -16.97
C LEU A 378 1.42 12.78 -16.23
N HIS A 379 1.64 11.94 -15.23
CA HIS A 379 2.89 11.91 -14.47
C HIS A 379 4.10 11.64 -15.37
N VAL A 380 3.99 10.69 -16.31
CA VAL A 380 5.03 10.40 -17.30
C VAL A 380 5.16 11.52 -18.36
N ALA A 381 4.05 12.08 -18.84
CA ALA A 381 4.04 13.05 -19.92
C ALA A 381 4.57 14.44 -19.51
N GLN A 382 4.27 14.90 -18.28
CA GLN A 382 4.67 16.23 -17.81
C GLN A 382 6.18 16.43 -17.80
N HIS A 383 6.92 15.36 -17.52
CA HIS A 383 8.38 15.34 -17.59
C HIS A 383 8.95 15.52 -18.99
N GLN A 384 8.24 15.03 -20.01
CA GLN A 384 8.69 15.17 -21.40
C GLN A 384 8.47 16.58 -21.96
N ILE A 385 7.58 17.37 -21.35
CA ILE A 385 7.15 18.69 -21.84
C ILE A 385 7.84 19.84 -21.07
N GLY A 386 8.62 19.55 -20.02
CA GLY A 386 9.42 20.57 -19.31
C GLY A 386 8.57 21.60 -18.53
N VAL A 387 7.30 21.30 -18.24
CA VAL A 387 6.45 22.17 -17.42
C VAL A 387 6.86 21.99 -15.96
N PHE A 388 7.53 23.00 -15.42
CA PHE A 388 8.05 23.05 -14.06
C PHE A 388 7.03 22.58 -13.01
N TYR A 389 7.44 21.56 -12.26
CA TYR A 389 6.78 21.03 -11.08
C TYR A 389 6.64 22.13 -10.02
N GLY A 390 5.41 22.40 -9.59
CA GLY A 390 5.20 23.31 -8.48
C GLY A 390 3.74 23.57 -8.10
N ARG A 391 2.78 23.50 -9.04
CA ARG A 391 1.37 23.83 -8.72
C ARG A 391 0.28 23.12 -9.53
N VAL A 392 0.62 22.37 -10.58
CA VAL A 392 -0.38 22.09 -11.62
C VAL A 392 -1.16 20.78 -11.38
N TRP A 393 -0.74 19.88 -10.49
CA TRP A 393 -1.43 18.58 -10.34
C TRP A 393 -1.37 17.94 -8.95
N TRP A 394 -0.44 18.40 -8.11
CA TRP A 394 -0.43 18.10 -6.68
C TRP A 394 -1.60 18.83 -6.04
#